data_AF-A0A9P7D237-F1
#
_entry.id   AF-A0A9P7D237-F1
#
_cell.length_a   1.000
_cell.length_b   1.000
_cell.length_c   1.000
_cell.angle_alpha   90.00
_cell.angle_beta   90.00
_cell.angle_gamma   90.00
#
_symmetry.space_group_name_H-M   'P 1'
#
loop_
_entity.id
_entity.type
_entity.pdbx_description
1 polymer ?
#
loop_
_entity_poly.entity_id
_entity_poly.type
_entity_poly.pdbx_seq_one_letter_code
_entity_poly.pdbx_strand_id
1 'polypeptide(L)'
;AELTIQLTPSLIKMMMRRTSQVRGELKTKMRILTASFFGFRASRSIPAIKENRDLAESLKEGSRFVFKDWETKSGIYKTDLIQSAINHMWFANRSDEGIVYAKYFDPLPVQTMALILTAVS
;
A
#
# COMPACT_ATOMS: atom_id res chain seq x y z
N ALA A 1 13.18 -24.87 -14.07
CA ALA A 1 12.20 -25.94 -13.82
C ALA A 1 10.82 -25.29 -13.72
N GLU A 2 9.97 -25.47 -14.72
CA GLU A 2 8.56 -25.07 -14.59
C GLU A 2 7.89 -26.02 -13.60
N LEU A 3 7.47 -25.46 -12.47
CA LEU A 3 6.68 -26.18 -11.47
C LEU A 3 5.24 -26.18 -11.97
N THR A 4 4.82 -27.26 -12.64
CA THR A 4 3.43 -27.47 -13.04
C THR A 4 2.59 -27.78 -11.80
N ILE A 5 2.19 -26.73 -11.08
CA ILE A 5 1.33 -26.87 -9.90
C ILE A 5 -0.11 -27.08 -10.39
N GLN A 6 -0.63 -28.29 -10.19
CA GLN A 6 -2.05 -28.57 -10.38
C GLN A 6 -2.86 -27.75 -9.36
N LEU A 7 -3.65 -26.79 -9.84
CA LEU A 7 -4.45 -25.89 -9.01
C LEU A 7 -5.64 -26.65 -8.39
N THR A 8 -5.41 -27.33 -7.28
CA THR A 8 -6.47 -28.07 -6.58
C THR A 8 -7.46 -27.10 -5.91
N PRO A 9 -8.73 -27.50 -5.72
CA PRO A 9 -9.72 -26.65 -5.03
C PRO A 9 -9.29 -26.21 -3.63
N SER A 10 -8.52 -27.04 -2.91
CA SER A 10 -7.98 -26.72 -1.59
C SER A 10 -6.90 -25.64 -1.65
N LEU A 11 -6.00 -25.69 -2.64
CA LEU A 11 -4.99 -24.66 -2.89
C LEU A 11 -5.66 -23.33 -3.27
N ILE A 12 -6.65 -23.35 -4.15
CA ILE A 12 -7.41 -22.15 -4.54
C ILE A 12 -8.09 -21.54 -3.31
N LYS A 13 -8.74 -22.36 -2.47
CA LYS A 13 -9.39 -21.90 -1.23
C LYS A 13 -8.37 -21.31 -0.24
N MET A 14 -7.19 -21.91 -0.12
CA MET A 14 -6.11 -21.39 0.73
C MET A 14 -5.57 -20.05 0.21
N MET A 15 -5.33 -19.94 -1.09
CA MET A 15 -4.89 -18.70 -1.75
C MET A 15 -5.94 -17.60 -1.56
N MET A 16 -7.22 -17.86 -1.84
CA MET A 16 -8.29 -16.86 -1.71
C MET A 16 -8.45 -16.35 -0.27
N ARG A 17 -8.31 -17.24 0.73
CA ARG A 17 -8.34 -16.86 2.15
C ARG A 17 -7.20 -15.90 2.49
N ARG A 18 -5.98 -16.15 2.00
CA ARG A 18 -4.80 -15.32 2.32
C ARG A 18 -4.76 -14.03 1.50
N THR A 19 -5.05 -14.05 0.20
CA THR A 19 -4.99 -12.85 -0.66
C THR A 19 -6.00 -11.79 -0.25
N SER A 20 -7.22 -12.19 0.13
CA SER A 20 -8.25 -11.25 0.60
C SER A 20 -7.83 -10.56 1.90
N GLN A 21 -7.11 -11.27 2.77
CA GLN A 21 -6.57 -10.74 4.02
C GLN A 21 -5.46 -9.72 3.75
N VAL A 22 -4.47 -10.05 2.90
CA VAL A 22 -3.35 -9.14 2.56
C VAL A 22 -3.86 -7.81 2.03
N ARG A 23 -4.80 -7.81 1.07
CA ARG A 23 -5.35 -6.56 0.51
C ARG A 23 -6.13 -5.76 1.56
N GLY A 24 -6.96 -6.43 2.36
CA GLY A 24 -7.79 -5.79 3.38
C GLY A 24 -6.96 -5.16 4.49
N GLU A 25 -5.95 -5.89 4.98
CA GLU A 25 -4.99 -5.42 5.95
C GLU A 25 -4.19 -4.23 5.42
N LEU A 26 -3.59 -4.36 4.22
CA LEU A 26 -2.84 -3.28 3.60
C LEU A 26 -3.70 -2.02 3.43
N LYS A 27 -4.93 -2.15 2.91
CA LYS A 27 -5.85 -1.01 2.76
C LYS A 27 -6.13 -0.32 4.10
N THR A 28 -6.24 -1.09 5.18
CA THR A 28 -6.48 -0.56 6.52
C THR A 28 -5.27 0.21 7.05
N LYS A 29 -4.06 -0.35 6.92
CA LYS A 29 -2.81 0.33 7.30
C LYS A 29 -2.56 1.57 6.43
N MET A 30 -2.75 1.46 5.12
CA MET A 30 -2.59 2.55 4.17
C MET A 30 -3.56 3.69 4.43
N ARG A 31 -4.81 3.43 4.80
CA ARG A 31 -5.74 4.52 5.18
C ARG A 31 -5.16 5.39 6.29
N ILE A 32 -4.58 4.77 7.32
CA ILE A 32 -4.00 5.49 8.48
C ILE A 32 -2.75 6.24 8.05
N LEU A 33 -1.83 5.56 7.34
CA LEU A 33 -0.56 6.14 6.90
C LEU A 33 -0.77 7.29 5.91
N THR A 34 -1.61 7.10 4.88
CA THR A 34 -1.96 8.12 3.89
C THR A 34 -2.63 9.32 4.54
N ALA A 35 -3.54 9.10 5.50
CA ALA A 35 -4.19 10.19 6.21
C ALA A 35 -3.17 11.06 6.97
N SER A 36 -2.27 10.41 7.70
CA SER A 36 -1.20 11.09 8.44
C SER A 36 -0.22 11.81 7.50
N PHE A 37 0.23 11.14 6.45
CA PHE A 37 1.28 11.63 5.55
C PHE A 37 0.84 12.85 4.73
N PHE A 38 -0.37 12.84 4.19
CA PHE A 38 -0.88 13.97 3.40
C PHE A 38 -1.66 15.00 4.24
N GLY A 39 -1.88 14.74 5.54
CA GLY A 39 -2.56 15.67 6.44
C GLY A 39 -4.09 15.67 6.34
N PHE A 40 -4.71 14.54 5.96
CA PHE A 40 -6.17 14.40 5.99
C PHE A 40 -6.70 14.53 7.42
N ARG A 41 -7.78 15.30 7.58
CA ARG A 41 -8.39 15.59 8.87
C ARG A 41 -9.49 14.59 9.21
N ALA A 42 -9.44 13.98 10.40
CA ALA A 42 -10.49 13.10 10.92
C ALA A 42 -11.68 13.89 11.51
N SER A 43 -12.15 14.94 10.82
CA SER A 43 -13.26 15.79 11.25
C SER A 43 -14.50 15.58 10.39
N ARG A 44 -15.68 15.65 11.00
CA ARG A 44 -16.98 15.58 10.32
C ARG A 44 -17.55 16.95 9.94
N SER A 45 -16.80 18.03 10.19
CA SER A 45 -17.23 19.37 9.82
C SER A 45 -17.28 19.52 8.29
N ILE A 46 -18.26 20.25 7.78
CA ILE A 46 -18.40 20.52 6.33
C ILE A 46 -17.10 21.12 5.74
N PRO A 47 -16.42 22.09 6.39
CA PRO A 47 -15.15 22.61 5.90
C PRO A 47 -14.06 21.54 5.78
N ALA A 48 -13.87 20.71 6.81
CA ALA A 48 -12.85 19.66 6.78
C ALA A 48 -13.14 18.58 5.73
N ILE A 49 -14.42 18.24 5.51
CA ILE A 49 -14.83 17.31 4.44
C ILE A 49 -14.47 17.89 3.07
N LYS A 50 -14.73 19.19 2.86
CA LYS A 50 -14.38 19.89 1.61
C LYS A 50 -12.87 19.91 1.40
N GLU A 51 -12.09 20.33 2.40
CA GLU A 51 -10.62 20.37 2.33
C GLU A 51 -10.01 18.99 2.02
N ASN A 52 -10.49 17.93 2.71
CA ASN A 52 -10.03 16.57 2.43
C ASN A 52 -10.35 16.13 1.01
N ARG A 53 -11.53 16.51 0.48
CA ARG A 53 -11.92 16.19 -0.90
C ARG A 53 -11.04 16.93 -1.90
N ASP A 54 -10.84 18.23 -1.71
CA ASP A 54 -10.00 19.07 -2.58
C ASP A 54 -8.55 18.55 -2.59
N LEU A 55 -8.02 18.16 -1.42
CA LEU A 55 -6.72 17.50 -1.29
C LEU A 55 -6.66 16.16 -2.06
N ALA A 56 -7.67 15.30 -1.89
CA ALA A 56 -7.72 14.02 -2.59
C ALA A 56 -7.77 14.19 -4.11
N GLU A 57 -8.56 15.15 -4.61
CA GLU A 57 -8.64 15.48 -6.03
C GLU A 57 -7.29 15.99 -6.56
N SER A 58 -6.62 16.89 -5.82
CA SER A 58 -5.29 17.40 -6.17
C SER A 58 -4.23 16.30 -6.21
N LEU A 59 -4.23 15.38 -5.24
CA LEU A 59 -3.28 14.26 -5.19
C LEU A 59 -3.50 13.26 -6.32
N LYS A 60 -4.74 13.05 -6.76
CA LYS A 60 -5.08 12.17 -7.88
C LYS A 60 -4.72 12.77 -9.23
N GLU A 61 -4.77 14.09 -9.36
CA GLU A 61 -4.42 14.79 -10.59
C GLU A 61 -2.96 14.49 -10.99
N GLY A 62 -2.77 13.81 -12.12
CA GLY A 62 -1.44 13.41 -12.60
C GLY A 62 -0.69 12.46 -11.65
N SER A 63 -1.42 11.74 -10.79
CA SER A 63 -0.86 10.80 -9.80
C SER A 63 0.16 11.44 -8.86
N ARG A 64 -0.02 12.71 -8.48
CA ARG A 64 0.89 13.44 -7.57
C ARG A 64 1.28 12.68 -6.30
N PHE A 65 0.38 11.85 -5.77
CA PHE A 65 0.64 11.00 -4.60
C PHE A 65 1.84 10.03 -4.74
N VAL A 66 2.32 9.75 -5.95
CA VAL A 66 3.48 8.86 -6.15
C VAL A 66 4.83 9.56 -5.97
N PHE A 67 4.86 10.90 -5.94
CA PHE A 67 6.08 11.68 -5.87
C PHE A 67 6.45 12.04 -4.43
N LYS A 68 7.74 12.00 -4.10
CA LYS A 68 8.26 12.45 -2.81
C LYS A 68 7.89 13.90 -2.54
N ASP A 69 8.09 14.75 -3.54
CA ASP A 69 7.60 16.13 -3.56
C ASP A 69 6.52 16.22 -4.63
N TRP A 70 5.27 16.33 -4.19
CA TRP A 70 4.11 16.38 -5.09
C TRP A 70 3.89 17.76 -5.73
N GLU A 71 4.51 18.83 -5.20
CA GLU A 71 4.43 20.17 -5.77
C GLU A 71 5.38 20.28 -6.96
N THR A 72 6.63 19.86 -6.78
CA THR A 72 7.64 19.88 -7.84
C THR A 72 7.63 18.61 -8.71
N LYS A 73 6.77 17.62 -8.38
CA LYS A 73 6.73 16.29 -9.00
C LYS A 73 8.10 15.62 -9.08
N SER A 74 8.86 15.67 -7.98
CA SER A 74 10.21 15.09 -7.91
C SER A 74 10.23 13.80 -7.07
N GLY A 75 11.14 12.88 -7.42
CA GLY A 75 11.30 11.63 -6.69
C GLY A 75 10.11 10.67 -6.82
N ILE A 76 9.77 10.26 -8.03
CA ILE A 76 8.73 9.26 -8.30
C ILE A 76 9.01 7.96 -7.52
N TYR A 77 7.98 7.44 -6.84
CA TYR A 77 8.01 6.24 -5.98
C TYR A 77 8.97 6.32 -4.79
N LYS A 78 9.44 7.52 -4.42
CA LYS A 78 10.35 7.75 -3.29
C LYS A 78 9.67 8.42 -2.11
N THR A 79 8.36 8.24 -1.95
CA THR A 79 7.63 8.77 -0.79
C THR A 79 7.98 7.96 0.45
N ASP A 80 8.16 8.63 1.59
CA ASP A 80 8.36 7.94 2.87
C ASP A 80 7.12 7.11 3.27
N LEU A 81 5.95 7.43 2.69
CA LEU A 81 4.72 6.64 2.77
C LEU A 81 4.92 5.21 2.26
N ILE A 82 5.60 5.00 1.14
CA ILE A 82 5.83 3.67 0.57
C ILE A 82 6.72 2.84 1.50
N GLN A 83 7.82 3.42 1.99
CA GLN A 83 8.69 2.71 2.93
C GLN A 83 7.96 2.40 4.25
N SER A 84 7.17 3.35 4.75
CA SER A 84 6.34 3.15 5.95
C SER A 84 5.34 2.02 5.74
N ALA A 85 4.70 1.95 4.57
CA ALA A 85 3.79 0.87 4.21
C ALA A 85 4.47 -0.49 4.23
N ILE A 86 5.66 -0.59 3.60
CA ILE A 86 6.44 -1.83 3.56
C ILE A 86 6.76 -2.29 4.98
N ASN A 87 7.28 -1.37 5.81
CA ASN A 87 7.68 -1.67 7.17
C ASN A 87 6.49 -2.14 8.02
N HIS A 88 5.36 -1.43 7.97
CA HIS A 88 4.20 -1.77 8.77
C HIS A 88 3.48 -3.04 8.29
N MET A 89 3.54 -3.36 6.99
CA MET A 89 2.81 -4.48 6.42
C MET A 89 3.60 -5.79 6.49
N TRP A 90 4.91 -5.77 6.22
CA TRP A 90 5.69 -7.02 6.05
C TRP A 90 6.91 -7.13 6.97
N PHE A 91 7.27 -6.10 7.72
CA PHE A 91 8.50 -6.07 8.53
C PHE A 91 8.32 -5.50 9.95
N ALA A 92 7.10 -5.48 10.48
CA ALA A 92 6.83 -4.89 11.80
C ALA A 92 7.24 -5.84 12.93
N ASN A 93 7.05 -7.15 12.73
CA ASN A 93 7.32 -8.19 13.72
C ASN A 93 8.18 -9.32 13.13
N ARG A 94 8.93 -10.02 13.99
CA ARG A 94 9.81 -11.14 13.59
C ARG A 94 9.10 -12.28 12.84
N SER A 95 7.79 -12.41 13.02
CA SER A 95 6.95 -13.42 12.37
C SER A 95 6.32 -12.96 11.05
N ASP A 96 6.49 -11.69 10.67
CA ASP A 96 5.90 -11.14 9.45
C ASP A 96 6.57 -11.73 8.19
N GLU A 97 5.84 -11.73 7.08
CA GLU A 97 6.23 -12.44 5.87
C GLU A 97 7.52 -11.91 5.25
N GLY A 98 7.78 -10.61 5.37
CA GLY A 98 9.01 -10.00 4.87
C GLY A 98 10.26 -10.48 5.61
N ILE A 99 10.11 -10.90 6.87
CA ILE A 99 11.21 -11.45 7.68
C ILE A 99 11.30 -12.97 7.48
N VAL A 100 10.19 -13.69 7.63
CA VAL A 100 10.15 -15.16 7.53
C VAL A 100 10.51 -15.63 6.11
N TYR A 101 10.13 -14.85 5.09
CA TYR A 101 10.35 -15.18 3.70
C TYR A 101 11.19 -14.14 2.95
N ALA A 102 12.23 -13.62 3.61
CA ALA A 102 13.10 -12.54 3.11
C ALA A 102 13.57 -12.70 1.65
N LYS A 103 13.86 -13.93 1.21
CA LYS A 103 14.26 -14.22 -0.18
C LYS A 103 13.24 -13.80 -1.27
N TYR A 104 11.98 -13.57 -0.90
CA TYR A 104 10.94 -13.08 -1.82
C TYR A 104 10.73 -11.57 -1.74
N PHE A 105 11.41 -10.89 -0.81
CA PHE A 105 11.36 -9.44 -0.61
C PHE A 105 12.69 -8.74 -0.91
N ASP A 106 13.72 -9.50 -1.31
CA ASP A 106 15.03 -8.99 -1.72
C ASP A 106 15.40 -9.48 -3.14
N PRO A 107 15.26 -8.63 -4.18
CA PRO A 107 14.69 -7.29 -4.14
C PRO A 107 13.15 -7.31 -3.97
N LEU A 108 12.57 -6.20 -3.52
CA LEU A 108 11.13 -6.09 -3.32
C LEU A 108 10.38 -6.30 -4.65
N PRO A 109 9.35 -7.18 -4.71
CA PRO A 109 8.62 -7.42 -5.94
C PRO A 109 7.92 -6.16 -6.45
N VAL A 110 7.95 -5.94 -7.76
CA VAL A 110 7.26 -4.81 -8.40
C VAL A 110 5.75 -4.88 -8.16
N GLN A 111 5.19 -6.08 -8.01
CA GLN A 111 3.79 -6.32 -7.69
C GLN A 111 3.44 -5.80 -6.29
N THR A 112 4.37 -5.88 -5.33
CA THR A 112 4.18 -5.31 -3.98
C THR A 112 4.13 -3.78 -4.05
N MET A 113 5.00 -3.16 -4.85
CA MET A 113 4.96 -1.71 -5.10
C MET A 113 3.64 -1.29 -5.75
N ALA A 114 3.21 -1.99 -6.81
CA ALA A 114 1.94 -1.73 -7.47
C ALA A 114 0.74 -1.89 -6.53
N LEU A 115 0.77 -2.89 -5.65
CA LEU A 115 -0.27 -3.14 -4.66
C LEU A 115 -0.36 -1.99 -3.64
N ILE A 116 0.79 -1.51 -3.12
CA ILE A 116 0.84 -0.34 -2.20
C ILE A 116 0.24 0.89 -2.88
N LEU A 117 0.68 1.21 -4.10
CA LEU A 117 0.21 2.39 -4.83
C LEU A 117 -1.29 2.31 -5.12
N THR A 118 -1.80 1.14 -5.47
CA THR A 118 -3.24 0.89 -5.66
C THR A 118 -4.03 1.08 -4.37
N ALA A 119 -3.45 0.78 -3.21
CA ALA A 119 -4.10 0.97 -1.92
C ALA A 119 -4.18 2.45 -1.48
N VAL A 120 -3.37 3.34 -2.08
CA VAL A 120 -3.45 4.79 -1.88
C VAL A 120 -4.56 5.43 -2.71
N SER A 121 -4.75 4.96 -3.95
CA SER A 121 -5.64 5.55 -4.96
C SER A 121 -7.14 5.38 -4.70
#